data_AF-A0A3D0H4C2-F1
#
_entry.id   AF-A0A3D0H4C2-F1
#
_cell.length_a   1.000
_cell.length_b   1.000
_cell.length_c   1.000
_cell.angle_alpha   90.00
_cell.angle_beta   90.00
_cell.angle_gamma   90.00
#
_symmetry.space_group_name_H-M   'P 1'
#
loop_
_entity.id
_entity.type
_entity.pdbx_description
1 polymer ?
#
loop_
_entity_poly.entity_id
_entity_poly.type
_entity_poly.pdbx_seq_one_letter_code
_entity_poly.pdbx_strand_id
1 'polypeptide(L)'
;MTVKIVIRNRRRSHEHSLWICALFLWILIAGCAPVRFVGSYDPMIDRGLTEYYESMDVFLSEMERASASSSVKAKFSENAKFYDESGAKIDALLMRAKAAEPKANCIGSDAVSSLAGKLLQFKSLVVATEDLNIDEIVNGLKSGEGGSCTVQILRVVRANHDLTAAIHKHNDKLTKPVVAIIRPTIEQGVRIGVTTELAKKRGEK
;
A
#
# COMPACT_ATOMS: atom_id res chain seq x y z
N MET A 1 -34.20 84.07 -6.57
CA MET A 1 -33.66 82.89 -5.87
C MET A 1 -33.70 81.70 -6.83
N THR A 2 -32.55 81.23 -7.30
CA THR A 2 -32.45 80.12 -8.26
C THR A 2 -31.95 78.87 -7.54
N VAL A 3 -32.78 77.83 -7.50
CA VAL A 3 -32.48 76.54 -6.86
C VAL A 3 -31.74 75.66 -7.87
N LYS A 4 -30.51 75.26 -7.54
CA LYS A 4 -29.67 74.38 -8.38
C LYS A 4 -29.86 72.93 -7.91
N ILE A 5 -30.55 72.12 -8.70
CA ILE A 5 -30.75 70.68 -8.41
C ILE A 5 -29.54 69.92 -8.96
N VAL A 6 -28.73 69.36 -8.07
CA VAL A 6 -27.57 68.52 -8.41
C VAL A 6 -28.02 67.07 -8.48
N ILE A 7 -28.15 66.53 -9.70
CA ILE A 7 -28.46 65.12 -9.94
C ILE A 7 -27.18 64.30 -9.76
N ARG A 8 -27.10 63.54 -8.66
CA ARG A 8 -25.95 62.69 -8.31
C ARG A 8 -25.95 61.43 -9.19
N ASN A 9 -24.96 61.31 -10.07
CA ASN A 9 -24.82 60.23 -11.04
C ASN A 9 -24.58 58.86 -10.34
N ARG A 10 -25.60 57.99 -10.34
CA ARG A 10 -25.65 56.68 -9.66
C ARG A 10 -25.01 55.53 -10.45
N ARG A 11 -24.35 55.81 -11.58
CA ARG A 11 -23.91 54.78 -12.55
C ARG A 11 -22.68 53.97 -12.11
N ARG A 12 -21.92 54.43 -11.10
CA ARG A 12 -20.64 53.83 -10.68
C ARG A 12 -20.76 52.55 -9.83
N SER A 13 -21.90 52.28 -9.16
CA SER A 13 -22.00 51.10 -8.27
C SER A 13 -22.31 49.78 -9.01
N HIS A 14 -22.87 49.85 -10.23
CA HIS A 14 -23.19 48.66 -11.01
C HIS A 14 -21.96 47.99 -11.62
N GLU A 15 -20.93 48.76 -12.02
CA GLU A 15 -19.71 48.22 -12.61
C GLU A 15 -18.88 47.43 -11.58
N HIS A 16 -18.81 47.93 -10.34
CA HIS A 16 -18.12 47.22 -9.25
C HIS A 16 -18.85 45.94 -8.82
N SER A 17 -20.19 45.94 -8.83
CA SER A 17 -20.96 44.74 -8.48
C SER A 17 -20.81 43.62 -9.51
N LEU A 18 -20.76 43.94 -10.82
CA LEU A 18 -20.52 42.97 -11.89
C LEU A 18 -19.12 42.36 -11.80
N TRP A 19 -18.10 43.17 -11.48
CA TRP A 19 -16.73 42.72 -11.28
C TRP A 19 -16.59 41.75 -10.09
N ILE A 20 -17.25 42.02 -8.97
CA ILE A 20 -17.22 41.15 -7.80
C ILE A 20 -17.89 39.81 -8.09
N CYS A 21 -19.03 39.81 -8.79
CA CYS A 21 -19.70 38.58 -9.20
C CYS A 21 -18.86 37.74 -10.17
N ALA A 22 -18.17 38.38 -11.13
CA ALA A 22 -17.27 37.71 -12.04
C ALA A 22 -16.07 37.07 -11.32
N LEU A 23 -15.51 37.76 -10.33
CA LEU A 23 -14.39 37.25 -9.52
C LEU A 23 -14.81 36.03 -8.67
N PHE A 24 -15.99 36.08 -8.05
CA PHE A 24 -16.54 34.95 -7.31
C PHE A 24 -16.83 33.74 -8.19
N LEU A 25 -17.36 33.95 -9.40
CA LEU A 25 -17.61 32.89 -10.36
C LEU A 25 -16.29 32.24 -10.80
N TRP A 26 -15.23 33.01 -11.03
CA TRP A 26 -13.90 32.48 -11.34
C TRP A 26 -13.31 31.63 -10.21
N ILE A 27 -13.50 32.01 -8.94
CA ILE A 27 -13.04 31.23 -7.79
C ILE A 27 -13.81 29.90 -7.68
N LEU A 28 -15.12 29.90 -7.94
CA LEU A 28 -15.94 28.69 -7.92
C LEU A 28 -15.57 27.72 -9.05
N ILE A 29 -15.23 28.23 -10.25
CA ILE A 29 -14.80 27.39 -11.37
C ILE A 29 -13.37 26.88 -11.15
N ALA A 30 -12.48 27.69 -10.54
CA ALA A 30 -11.12 27.28 -10.18
C ALA A 30 -11.07 26.27 -9.01
N GLY A 31 -12.11 26.23 -8.16
CA GLY A 31 -12.26 25.30 -7.05
C GLY A 31 -12.63 23.86 -7.45
N CYS A 32 -12.98 23.62 -8.71
CA CYS A 32 -13.27 22.27 -9.24
C CYS A 32 -12.01 21.47 -9.62
N ALA A 33 -10.81 21.88 -9.17
CA ALA A 33 -9.65 21.02 -9.27
C ALA A 33 -9.93 19.74 -8.45
N PRO A 34 -9.97 18.54 -9.09
CA PRO A 34 -10.34 17.33 -8.40
C PRO A 34 -9.28 17.02 -7.34
N VAL A 35 -9.61 17.28 -6.07
CA VAL A 35 -8.80 16.81 -4.95
C VAL A 35 -8.77 15.29 -5.03
N ARG A 36 -7.62 14.77 -5.47
CA ARG A 36 -7.33 13.34 -5.53
C ARG A 36 -6.83 12.92 -4.15
N PHE A 37 -7.72 12.31 -3.38
CA PHE A 37 -7.39 11.70 -2.08
C PHE A 37 -6.63 10.37 -2.22
N VAL A 38 -6.55 9.83 -3.44
CA VAL A 38 -5.83 8.60 -3.77
C VAL A 38 -4.80 8.92 -4.86
N GLY A 39 -3.60 8.36 -4.73
CA GLY A 39 -2.54 8.52 -5.73
C GLY A 39 -2.91 7.96 -7.12
N SER A 40 -2.12 8.31 -8.13
CA SER A 40 -2.31 7.78 -9.48
C SER A 40 -1.97 6.29 -9.54
N TYR A 41 -2.74 5.54 -10.35
CA TYR A 41 -2.44 4.15 -10.68
C TYR A 41 -1.01 3.98 -11.20
N ASP A 42 -0.30 2.99 -10.68
CA ASP A 42 1.03 2.63 -11.16
C ASP A 42 1.05 1.19 -11.73
N PRO A 43 1.13 1.02 -13.07
CA PRO A 43 1.10 -0.31 -13.68
C PRO A 43 2.30 -1.19 -13.30
N MET A 44 3.41 -0.60 -12.85
CA MET A 44 4.57 -1.38 -12.41
C MET A 44 4.35 -1.98 -11.02
N ILE A 45 3.56 -1.32 -10.17
CA ILE A 45 3.20 -1.87 -8.85
C ILE A 45 2.21 -3.01 -9.01
N ASP A 46 1.18 -2.84 -9.85
CA ASP A 46 0.22 -3.90 -10.18
C ASP A 46 0.90 -5.15 -10.76
N ARG A 47 1.71 -4.96 -11.81
CA ARG A 47 2.47 -6.06 -12.42
C ARG A 47 3.47 -6.68 -11.45
N GLY A 48 4.25 -5.86 -10.75
CA GLY A 48 5.27 -6.37 -9.83
C GLY A 48 4.69 -7.17 -8.67
N LEU A 49 3.54 -6.77 -8.12
CA LEU A 49 2.82 -7.53 -7.11
C LEU A 49 2.31 -8.87 -7.66
N THR A 50 1.80 -8.87 -8.89
CA THR A 50 1.34 -10.10 -9.56
C THR A 50 2.49 -11.07 -9.81
N GLU A 51 3.60 -10.59 -10.38
CA GLU A 51 4.81 -11.39 -10.62
C GLU A 51 5.42 -11.93 -9.32
N TYR A 52 5.40 -11.13 -8.25
CA TYR A 52 5.81 -11.56 -6.93
C TYR A 52 4.94 -12.72 -6.41
N TYR A 53 3.62 -12.59 -6.52
CA TYR A 53 2.68 -13.63 -6.08
C TYR A 53 2.89 -14.93 -6.86
N GLU A 54 2.97 -14.87 -8.18
CA GLU A 54 3.22 -16.04 -9.03
C GLU A 54 4.53 -16.74 -8.62
N SER A 55 5.61 -15.97 -8.44
CA SER A 55 6.90 -16.51 -8.02
C SER A 55 6.83 -17.17 -6.64
N MET A 56 6.15 -16.55 -5.68
CA MET A 56 5.99 -17.07 -4.32
C MET A 56 5.09 -18.32 -4.29
N ASP A 57 4.00 -18.35 -5.05
CA ASP A 57 3.08 -19.48 -5.09
C ASP A 57 3.74 -20.74 -5.69
N VAL A 58 4.53 -20.57 -6.76
CA VAL A 58 5.37 -21.62 -7.33
C VAL A 58 6.38 -22.11 -6.30
N PHE A 59 7.12 -21.20 -5.66
CA PHE A 59 8.10 -21.53 -4.63
C PHE A 59 7.49 -22.33 -3.47
N LEU A 60 6.36 -21.89 -2.92
CA LEU A 60 5.68 -22.59 -1.82
C LEU A 60 5.24 -24.00 -2.23
N SER A 61 4.77 -24.17 -3.46
CA SER A 61 4.37 -25.47 -4.01
C SER A 61 5.55 -26.40 -4.27
N GLU A 62 6.70 -25.86 -4.64
CA GLU A 62 7.96 -26.61 -4.75
C GLU A 62 8.48 -27.05 -3.38
N MET A 63 8.44 -26.15 -2.39
CA MET A 63 8.85 -26.49 -1.02
C MET A 63 7.97 -27.56 -0.39
N GLU A 64 6.65 -27.51 -0.60
CA GLU A 64 5.72 -28.55 -0.14
C GLU A 64 6.10 -29.93 -0.70
N ARG A 65 6.35 -30.03 -2.02
CA ARG A 65 6.74 -31.26 -2.70
C ARG A 65 8.14 -31.75 -2.27
N ALA A 66 9.09 -30.84 -2.17
CA ALA A 66 10.45 -31.14 -1.71
C ALA A 66 10.45 -31.62 -0.26
N SER A 67 9.64 -31.01 0.60
CA SER A 67 9.49 -31.41 2.00
C SER A 67 8.87 -32.80 2.12
N ALA A 68 7.84 -33.12 1.32
CA ALA A 68 7.19 -34.44 1.33
C ALA A 68 8.15 -35.57 0.90
N SER A 69 9.10 -35.27 0.02
CA SER A 69 10.13 -36.22 -0.44
C SER A 69 11.42 -36.20 0.40
N SER A 70 11.46 -35.44 1.50
CA SER A 70 12.67 -35.23 2.32
C SER A 70 13.89 -34.76 1.53
N SER A 71 13.67 -34.04 0.42
CA SER A 71 14.74 -33.54 -0.44
C SER A 71 15.59 -32.48 0.28
N VAL A 72 16.89 -32.44 -0.02
CA VAL A 72 17.79 -31.36 0.44
C VAL A 72 17.33 -30.01 -0.12
N LYS A 73 16.67 -29.99 -1.29
CA LYS A 73 16.08 -28.78 -1.88
C LYS A 73 15.00 -28.13 -1.02
N ALA A 74 14.46 -28.85 -0.02
CA ALA A 74 13.49 -28.29 0.91
C ALA A 74 14.14 -27.47 2.02
N LYS A 75 15.47 -27.48 2.15
CA LYS A 75 16.18 -26.78 3.22
C LYS A 75 16.23 -25.28 2.96
N PHE A 76 16.19 -24.48 4.03
CA PHE A 76 16.33 -23.04 3.93
C PHE A 76 17.66 -22.63 3.26
N SER A 77 18.78 -23.31 3.57
CA SER A 77 20.10 -22.99 3.01
C SER A 77 20.15 -23.03 1.48
N GLU A 78 19.36 -23.92 0.85
CA GLU A 78 19.28 -24.05 -0.60
C GLU A 78 18.39 -22.97 -1.24
N ASN A 79 17.60 -22.26 -0.43
CA ASN A 79 16.57 -21.33 -0.89
C ASN A 79 16.75 -19.90 -0.38
N ALA A 80 17.79 -19.60 0.41
CA ALA A 80 18.06 -18.26 0.92
C ALA A 80 18.10 -17.21 -0.20
N LYS A 81 18.73 -17.56 -1.33
CA LYS A 81 18.81 -16.70 -2.52
C LYS A 81 17.44 -16.29 -3.07
N PHE A 82 16.44 -17.18 -3.03
CA PHE A 82 15.09 -16.85 -3.50
C PHE A 82 14.49 -15.72 -2.66
N TYR A 83 14.66 -15.78 -1.33
CA TYR A 83 14.18 -14.74 -0.42
C TYR A 83 14.90 -13.41 -0.63
N ASP A 84 16.23 -13.43 -0.82
CA ASP A 84 16.99 -12.21 -1.11
C ASP A 84 16.52 -11.55 -2.41
N GLU A 85 16.37 -12.33 -3.49
CA GLU A 85 15.97 -11.83 -4.81
C GLU A 85 14.51 -11.32 -4.83
N SER A 86 13.59 -12.08 -4.25
CA SER A 86 12.17 -11.69 -4.23
C SER A 86 11.89 -10.58 -3.23
N GLY A 87 12.60 -10.53 -2.10
CA GLY A 87 12.61 -9.40 -1.17
C GLY A 87 13.08 -8.11 -1.84
N ALA A 88 14.18 -8.17 -2.60
CA ALA A 88 14.68 -7.03 -3.36
C ALA A 88 13.67 -6.51 -4.40
N LYS A 89 12.87 -7.39 -5.03
CA LYS A 89 11.78 -6.97 -5.93
C LYS A 89 10.73 -6.16 -5.17
N ILE A 90 10.30 -6.60 -3.98
CA ILE A 90 9.34 -5.84 -3.16
C ILE A 90 9.94 -4.49 -2.74
N ASP A 91 11.22 -4.46 -2.35
CA ASP A 91 11.91 -3.23 -1.95
C ASP A 91 12.00 -2.22 -3.10
N ALA A 92 12.19 -2.70 -4.34
CA ALA A 92 12.13 -1.86 -5.54
C ALA A 92 10.72 -1.27 -5.77
N LEU A 93 9.65 -2.05 -5.57
CA LEU A 93 8.28 -1.54 -5.62
C LEU A 93 8.01 -0.52 -4.51
N LEU A 94 8.51 -0.76 -3.31
CA LEU A 94 8.37 0.13 -2.16
C LEU A 94 9.09 1.46 -2.40
N MET A 95 10.31 1.43 -2.93
CA MET A 95 11.07 2.62 -3.32
C MET A 95 10.32 3.42 -4.38
N ARG A 96 9.77 2.75 -5.39
CA ARG A 96 8.95 3.38 -6.43
C ARG A 96 7.69 4.03 -5.87
N ALA A 97 6.96 3.34 -4.99
CA ALA A 97 5.77 3.89 -4.35
C ALA A 97 6.08 5.14 -3.52
N LYS A 98 7.19 5.13 -2.76
CA LYS A 98 7.65 6.30 -1.98
C LYS A 98 8.03 7.47 -2.88
N ALA A 99 8.66 7.21 -4.03
CA ALA A 99 9.03 8.25 -4.98
C ALA A 99 7.80 8.86 -5.69
N ALA A 100 6.78 8.04 -5.99
CA ALA A 100 5.56 8.49 -6.66
C ALA A 100 4.65 9.30 -5.73
N GLU A 101 4.61 8.99 -4.43
CA GLU A 101 3.65 9.56 -3.48
C GLU A 101 4.31 10.07 -2.18
N PRO A 102 5.21 11.08 -2.24
CA PRO A 102 6.07 11.47 -1.12
C PRO A 102 5.35 12.15 0.06
N LYS A 103 4.10 12.61 -0.12
CA LYS A 103 3.31 13.34 0.90
C LYS A 103 1.91 12.77 1.11
N ALA A 104 1.64 11.58 0.58
CA ALA A 104 0.34 10.95 0.76
C ALA A 104 0.26 10.34 2.16
N ASN A 105 -0.88 10.53 2.82
CA ASN A 105 -1.20 9.87 4.09
C ASN A 105 -2.23 8.80 3.81
N CYS A 106 -1.97 7.56 4.21
CA CYS A 106 -3.01 6.55 4.23
C CYS A 106 -3.94 6.82 5.42
N ILE A 107 -5.09 7.47 5.16
CA ILE A 107 -6.09 7.70 6.19
C ILE A 107 -6.75 6.35 6.50
N GLY A 108 -6.46 5.84 7.71
CA GLY A 108 -7.15 4.73 8.38
C GLY A 108 -7.75 3.69 7.45
N SER A 109 -6.93 2.84 6.82
CA SER A 109 -7.51 1.68 6.16
C SER A 109 -7.62 0.56 7.19
N ASP A 110 -8.85 0.24 7.58
CA ASP A 110 -9.17 -0.96 8.35
C ASP A 110 -8.53 -2.21 7.73
N ALA A 111 -8.24 -2.18 6.43
CA ALA A 111 -7.46 -3.18 5.71
C ALA A 111 -6.02 -3.33 6.24
N VAL A 112 -5.26 -2.24 6.40
CA VAL A 112 -3.88 -2.29 6.96
C VAL A 112 -3.92 -2.71 8.42
N SER A 113 -4.88 -2.19 9.19
CA SER A 113 -5.10 -2.55 10.60
C SER A 113 -5.44 -4.04 10.75
N SER A 114 -6.30 -4.57 9.88
CA SER A 114 -6.72 -5.98 9.85
C SER A 114 -5.57 -6.90 9.46
N LEU A 115 -4.77 -6.53 8.46
CA LEU A 115 -3.56 -7.26 8.08
C LEU A 115 -2.53 -7.28 9.21
N ALA A 116 -2.29 -6.13 9.86
CA ALA A 116 -1.41 -6.05 11.02
C ALA A 116 -1.92 -6.91 12.19
N GLY A 117 -3.24 -6.94 12.40
CA GLY A 117 -3.88 -7.84 13.37
C GLY A 117 -3.68 -9.32 13.05
N LYS A 118 -3.77 -9.70 11.77
CA LYS A 118 -3.49 -11.07 11.32
C LYS A 118 -2.02 -11.44 11.50
N LEU A 119 -1.09 -10.54 11.19
CA LEU A 119 0.34 -10.73 11.46
C LEU A 119 0.60 -11.03 12.95
N LEU A 120 -0.09 -10.34 13.86
CA LEU A 120 0.02 -10.62 15.30
C LEU A 120 -0.53 -12.01 15.69
N GLN A 121 -1.51 -12.55 14.96
CA GLN A 121 -1.99 -13.92 15.21
C GLN A 121 -0.91 -14.96 14.89
N PHE A 122 -0.05 -14.68 13.91
CA PHE A 122 1.10 -15.54 13.61
C PHE A 122 2.15 -15.56 14.72
N LYS A 123 2.22 -14.53 15.59
CA LYS A 123 3.10 -14.54 16.77
C LYS A 123 2.90 -15.79 17.63
N SER A 124 1.66 -16.29 17.72
CA SER A 124 1.34 -17.52 18.46
C SER A 124 1.78 -18.80 17.74
N LEU A 125 1.83 -18.78 16.41
CA LEU A 125 2.33 -19.88 15.59
C LEU A 125 3.87 -19.90 15.54
N VAL A 126 4.49 -18.79 15.91
CA VAL A 126 5.91 -18.49 15.80
C VAL A 126 6.42 -18.03 17.17
N VAL A 127 6.35 -18.92 18.16
CA VAL A 127 6.91 -18.71 19.51
C VAL A 127 8.46 -18.59 19.49
N ALA A 128 9.10 -18.76 18.33
CA ALA A 128 10.55 -18.84 18.18
C ALA A 128 11.18 -17.79 17.25
N THR A 129 10.58 -16.62 17.09
CA THR A 129 11.26 -15.47 16.48
C THR A 129 11.63 -14.43 17.53
N GLU A 130 12.67 -14.71 18.31
CA GLU A 130 13.38 -13.63 19.03
C GLU A 130 14.02 -12.64 18.04
N ASP A 131 14.31 -13.07 16.80
CA ASP A 131 14.97 -12.25 15.77
C ASP A 131 14.01 -11.42 14.89
N LEU A 132 12.72 -11.76 14.81
CA LEU A 132 11.74 -10.91 14.10
C LEU A 132 11.07 -9.99 15.10
N ASN A 133 11.40 -8.71 15.04
CA ASN A 133 10.67 -7.68 15.77
C ASN A 133 9.31 -7.41 15.10
N ILE A 134 8.42 -8.41 15.13
CA ILE A 134 7.05 -8.32 14.59
C ILE A 134 6.30 -7.15 15.22
N ASP A 135 6.57 -6.87 16.50
CA ASP A 135 6.01 -5.72 17.19
C ASP A 135 6.49 -4.41 16.56
N GLU A 136 7.75 -4.27 16.17
CA GLU A 136 8.25 -3.11 15.41
C GLU A 136 7.64 -3.03 14.00
N ILE A 137 7.48 -4.14 13.29
CA ILE A 137 6.84 -4.14 11.96
C ILE A 137 5.38 -3.70 12.08
N VAL A 138 4.64 -4.26 13.04
CA VAL A 138 3.25 -3.92 13.32
C VAL A 138 3.12 -2.48 13.84
N ASN A 139 4.04 -2.03 14.69
CA ASN A 139 4.08 -0.66 15.18
C ASN A 139 4.44 0.32 14.06
N GLY A 140 5.31 -0.02 13.11
CA GLY A 140 5.61 0.78 11.93
C GLY A 140 4.44 0.87 10.94
N LEU A 141 3.63 -0.19 10.86
CA LEU A 141 2.35 -0.16 10.12
C LEU A 141 1.29 0.70 10.83
N LYS A 142 1.28 0.71 12.17
CA LYS A 142 0.30 1.46 13.00
C LYS A 142 0.69 2.92 13.26
N SER A 143 1.98 3.23 13.32
CA SER A 143 2.49 4.56 13.69
C SER A 143 2.20 5.61 12.62
N GLY A 144 1.74 5.19 11.44
CA GLY A 144 1.46 6.09 10.33
C GLY A 144 2.71 6.81 9.84
N GLU A 145 3.91 6.27 10.13
CA GLU A 145 5.16 6.82 9.61
C GLU A 145 5.04 6.96 8.09
N GLY A 146 5.06 8.22 7.65
CA GLY A 146 4.38 8.72 6.45
C GLY A 146 4.52 7.84 5.20
N GLY A 147 3.44 7.80 4.42
CA GLY A 147 3.41 7.06 3.18
C GLY A 147 1.98 6.85 2.68
N SER A 148 1.86 6.73 1.36
CA SER A 148 0.59 6.38 0.72
C SER A 148 0.06 5.02 1.16
N CYS A 149 -1.22 4.75 0.91
CA CYS A 149 -1.77 3.41 1.15
C CYS A 149 -1.01 2.32 0.39
N THR A 150 -0.47 2.61 -0.80
CA THR A 150 0.37 1.68 -1.53
C THR A 150 1.68 1.39 -0.81
N VAL A 151 2.33 2.40 -0.24
CA VAL A 151 3.54 2.21 0.59
C VAL A 151 3.23 1.30 1.78
N GLN A 152 2.10 1.54 2.48
CA GLN A 152 1.73 0.72 3.65
C GLN A 152 1.40 -0.72 3.24
N ILE A 153 0.68 -0.93 2.14
CA ILE A 153 0.37 -2.28 1.65
C ILE A 153 1.65 -3.01 1.23
N LEU A 154 2.58 -2.35 0.55
CA LEU A 154 3.87 -2.95 0.17
C LEU A 154 4.72 -3.30 1.40
N ARG A 155 4.67 -2.50 2.48
CA ARG A 155 5.29 -2.85 3.77
C ARG A 155 4.68 -4.13 4.35
N VAL A 156 3.36 -4.30 4.28
CA VAL A 156 2.71 -5.54 4.72
C VAL A 156 3.14 -6.73 3.87
N VAL A 157 3.21 -6.57 2.54
CA VAL A 157 3.67 -7.64 1.64
C VAL A 157 5.12 -8.04 1.97
N ARG A 158 5.99 -7.05 2.24
CA ARG A 158 7.37 -7.28 2.70
C ARG A 158 7.42 -8.00 4.05
N ALA A 159 6.59 -7.59 5.01
CA ALA A 159 6.51 -8.23 6.31
C ALA A 159 6.08 -9.71 6.20
N ASN A 160 5.08 -10.01 5.37
CA ASN A 160 4.65 -11.40 5.11
C ASN A 160 5.76 -12.22 4.45
N HIS A 161 6.53 -11.59 3.55
CA HIS A 161 7.70 -12.20 2.92
C HIS A 161 8.76 -12.59 3.96
N ASP A 162 9.16 -11.64 4.82
CA ASP A 162 10.18 -11.85 5.84
C ASP A 162 9.75 -12.89 6.88
N LEU A 163 8.48 -12.85 7.27
CA LEU A 163 7.89 -13.86 8.14
C LEU A 163 7.96 -15.26 7.52
N THR A 164 7.68 -15.38 6.22
CA THR A 164 7.79 -16.65 5.49
C THR A 164 9.23 -17.16 5.49
N ALA A 165 10.20 -16.29 5.24
CA ALA A 165 11.63 -16.64 5.28
C ALA A 165 12.06 -17.10 6.67
N ALA A 166 11.64 -16.41 7.73
CA ALA A 166 11.97 -16.79 9.10
C ALA A 166 11.33 -18.12 9.52
N ILE A 167 10.07 -18.36 9.14
CA ILE A 167 9.40 -19.65 9.38
C ILE A 167 10.15 -20.78 8.67
N HIS A 168 10.58 -20.58 7.43
CA HIS A 168 11.36 -21.57 6.69
C HIS A 168 12.73 -21.80 7.35
N LYS A 169 13.45 -20.74 7.72
CA LYS A 169 14.73 -20.83 8.41
C LYS A 169 14.61 -21.59 9.73
N HIS A 170 13.56 -21.35 10.50
CA HIS A 170 13.32 -21.99 11.79
C HIS A 170 12.96 -23.47 11.64
N ASN A 171 12.03 -23.79 10.74
CA ASN A 171 11.57 -25.17 10.55
C ASN A 171 12.52 -26.01 9.69
N ASP A 172 13.58 -25.40 9.13
CA ASP A 172 14.44 -25.88 8.05
C ASP A 172 13.69 -26.18 6.73
N LYS A 173 12.41 -26.56 6.79
CA LYS A 173 11.55 -26.94 5.66
C LYS A 173 10.15 -26.36 5.79
N LEU A 174 9.49 -26.12 4.67
CA LEU A 174 8.06 -25.76 4.63
C LEU A 174 7.20 -26.99 4.32
N THR A 175 6.65 -27.61 5.37
CA THR A 175 5.74 -28.74 5.24
C THR A 175 4.36 -28.30 4.73
N LYS A 176 3.56 -29.24 4.22
CA LYS A 176 2.19 -28.96 3.76
C LYS A 176 1.32 -28.19 4.77
N PRO A 177 1.27 -28.56 6.07
CA PRO A 177 0.53 -27.77 7.06
C PRO A 177 1.03 -26.33 7.20
N VAL A 178 2.35 -26.12 7.15
CA VAL A 178 2.95 -24.78 7.23
C VAL A 178 2.60 -23.96 6.00
N VAL A 179 2.75 -24.52 4.80
CA VAL A 179 2.40 -23.86 3.53
C VAL A 179 0.91 -23.48 3.49
N ALA A 180 0.02 -24.35 3.99
CA ALA A 180 -1.42 -24.08 4.06
C ALA A 180 -1.78 -22.87 4.94
N ILE A 181 -0.92 -22.51 5.88
CA ILE A 181 -1.08 -21.36 6.78
C ILE A 181 -0.45 -20.09 6.17
N ILE A 182 0.71 -20.23 5.51
CA ILE A 182 1.44 -19.09 4.91
C ILE A 182 0.74 -18.58 3.64
N ARG A 183 0.34 -19.48 2.73
CA ARG A 183 -0.15 -19.12 1.40
C ARG A 183 -1.33 -18.13 1.42
N PRO A 184 -2.39 -18.32 2.24
CA PRO A 184 -3.50 -17.37 2.29
C PRO A 184 -3.09 -15.96 2.75
N THR A 185 -2.04 -15.84 3.56
CA THR A 185 -1.54 -14.56 4.07
C THR A 185 -0.82 -13.76 2.99
N ILE A 186 0.01 -14.45 2.20
CA ILE A 186 0.67 -13.87 1.02
C ILE A 186 -0.40 -13.45 -0.01
N GLU A 187 -1.33 -14.34 -0.33
CA GLU A 187 -2.42 -14.07 -1.28
C GLU A 187 -3.24 -12.86 -0.86
N GLN A 188 -3.64 -12.78 0.41
CA GLN A 188 -4.42 -11.66 0.91
C GLN A 188 -3.65 -10.34 0.83
N GLY A 189 -2.37 -10.32 1.19
CA GLY A 189 -1.53 -9.13 1.10
C GLY A 189 -1.41 -8.61 -0.33
N VAL A 190 -1.12 -9.50 -1.28
CA VAL A 190 -1.01 -9.15 -2.70
C VAL A 190 -2.35 -8.72 -3.28
N ARG A 191 -3.43 -9.45 -2.99
CA ARG A 191 -4.78 -9.12 -3.46
C ARG A 191 -5.21 -7.73 -3.04
N ILE A 192 -4.89 -7.33 -1.80
CA ILE A 192 -5.20 -5.98 -1.30
C ILE A 192 -4.42 -4.93 -2.09
N GLY A 193 -3.13 -5.18 -2.38
CA GLY A 193 -2.30 -4.28 -3.19
C GLY A 193 -2.82 -4.12 -4.62
N VAL A 194 -3.09 -5.23 -5.30
CA VAL A 194 -3.63 -5.23 -6.68
C VAL A 194 -5.01 -4.56 -6.73
N THR A 195 -5.91 -4.88 -5.80
CA THR A 195 -7.24 -4.27 -5.74
C THR A 195 -7.16 -2.76 -5.53
N THR A 196 -6.20 -2.30 -4.71
CA THR A 196 -5.96 -0.87 -4.47
C THR A 196 -5.49 -0.16 -5.75
N GLU A 197 -4.55 -0.75 -6.50
CA GLU A 197 -4.10 -0.18 -7.76
C GLU A 197 -5.21 -0.19 -8.83
N LEU A 198 -6.02 -1.25 -8.90
CA LEU A 198 -7.16 -1.30 -9.82
C LEU A 198 -8.25 -0.27 -9.47
N ALA A 199 -8.49 0.00 -8.18
CA ALA A 199 -9.39 1.07 -7.75
C ALA A 199 -8.90 2.44 -8.24
N LYS A 200 -7.59 2.73 -8.08
CA LYS A 200 -6.96 3.94 -8.64
C LYS A 200 -7.14 4.06 -10.15
N LYS A 201 -6.98 2.95 -10.88
CA LYS A 201 -7.14 2.89 -12.34
C LYS A 201 -8.56 3.24 -12.78
N ARG A 202 -9.57 2.81 -12.01
CA ARG A 202 -10.99 3.10 -12.24
C ARG A 202 -11.44 4.48 -11.77
N GLY A 203 -10.59 5.19 -11.01
CA GLY A 203 -10.96 6.46 -10.38
C GLY A 203 -11.91 6.29 -9.19
N GLU A 204 -12.02 5.07 -8.66
CA GLU A 204 -12.75 4.78 -7.43
C GLU A 204 -11.95 5.35 -6.25
N LYS A 205 -12.62 6.12 -5.39
CA LYS A 205 -12.04 6.72 -4.18
C LYS A 205 -12.22 5.79 -3.00
#